data_AF-A0A562Q9B8-F1
#
_entry.id   AF-A0A562Q9B8-F1
#
_cell.length_a   1.000
_cell.length_b   1.000
_cell.length_c   1.000
_cell.angle_alpha   90.00
_cell.angle_beta   90.00
_cell.angle_gamma   90.00
#
_symmetry.space_group_name_H-M   'P 1'
#
loop_
_entity.id
_entity.type
_entity.pdbx_description
1 polymer ?
#
loop_
_entity_poly.entity_id
_entity_poly.type
_entity_poly.pdbx_seq_one_letter_code
_entity_poly.pdbx_strand_id
1 'polypeptide(L)' 'MTKIQFSQVVAVISLIIFVVISYQQGYRNDFIFYPLVSINLILWILRMRERRSKGHSVEE' A
#
# COMPACT_ATOMS: atom_id res chain seq x y z
N MET A 1 9.84 5.03 12.55
CA MET A 1 9.01 4.47 11.46
C MET A 1 8.61 3.06 11.88
N THR A 2 7.31 2.79 12.08
CA THR A 2 6.90 1.39 12.32
C THR A 2 7.13 0.57 11.04
N LYS A 3 7.46 -0.72 11.17
CA LYS A 3 7.76 -1.60 10.02
C LYS A 3 6.64 -1.60 8.95
N ILE A 4 5.41 -1.30 9.38
CA ILE A 4 4.22 -1.15 8.52
C ILE A 4 4.24 0.17 7.72
N GLN A 5 4.73 1.27 8.29
CA GLN A 5 4.88 2.53 7.55
C GLN A 5 5.93 2.40 6.43
N PHE A 6 7.05 1.73 6.70
CA PHE A 6 8.10 1.53 5.71
C PHE A 6 7.61 0.67 4.54
N SER A 7 6.93 -0.45 4.82
CA SER A 7 6.34 -1.31 3.79
C SER A 7 5.24 -0.61 2.98
N GLN A 8 4.46 0.28 3.59
CA GLN A 8 3.52 1.13 2.84
C GLN A 8 4.22 2.09 1.88
N VAL A 9 5.30 2.75 2.32
CA VAL A 9 6.03 3.69 1.45
C VAL A 9 6.61 2.95 0.24
N VAL A 10 7.19 1.77 0.46
CA VAL A 10 7.69 0.92 -0.64
C VAL A 10 6.55 0.50 -1.58
N ALA A 11 5.41 0.05 -1.05
CA ALA A 11 4.27 -0.36 -1.86
C ALA A 11 3.67 0.77 -2.69
N VAL A 12 3.60 1.99 -2.13
CA VAL A 12 3.13 3.19 -2.83
C VAL A 12 4.12 3.59 -3.92
N ILE A 13 5.44 3.57 -3.63
CA ILE A 13 6.47 3.86 -4.63
C ILE A 13 6.41 2.87 -5.80
N SER A 14 6.28 1.57 -5.52
CA SER A 14 6.11 0.55 -6.57
C SER A 14 4.86 0.79 -7.42
N LEU A 15 3.76 1.25 -6.81
CA LEU A 15 2.54 1.60 -7.54
C LEU A 15 2.74 2.82 -8.44
N ILE A 16 3.41 3.86 -7.95
CA ILE A 16 3.73 5.07 -8.73
C ILE A 16 4.61 4.71 -9.94
N ILE A 17 5.66 3.91 -9.74
CA ILE A 17 6.54 3.45 -10.82
C ILE A 17 5.73 2.68 -11.87
N PHE A 18 4.86 1.77 -11.43
CA PHE A 18 4.01 1.00 -12.34
C PHE A 18 3.07 1.89 -13.16
N VAL A 19 2.46 2.91 -12.54
CA VAL A 19 1.59 3.87 -13.21
C VAL A 19 2.36 4.67 -14.25
N VAL A 20 3.54 5.18 -13.90
CA VAL A 20 4.40 5.95 -14.83
C VAL A 20 4.80 5.10 -16.03
N ILE A 21 5.20 3.84 -15.82
CA ILE A 21 5.58 2.93 -16.90
C ILE A 21 4.36 2.59 -17.78
N SER A 22 3.20 2.29 -17.19
CA SER A 22 1.95 2.06 -17.95
C SER A 22 1.58 3.28 -18.79
N TYR A 23 1.78 4.49 -18.25
CA TYR A 23 1.47 5.73 -18.98
C TYR A 23 2.43 5.94 -20.17
N GLN A 24 3.71 5.61 -19.99
CA GLN A 24 4.70 5.70 -21.08
C GLN A 24 4.50 4.63 -22.17
N GLN A 25 4.12 3.40 -21.79
CA GLN A 25 3.92 2.32 -22.75
C GLN A 25 2.55 2.37 -23.45
N GLY A 26 1.62 3.20 -22.97
CA GLY A 26 0.29 3.38 -23.57
C GLY A 26 -0.66 2.19 -23.40
N TYR A 27 -0.22 1.10 -22.78
CA TYR A 27 -1.05 -0.04 -22.40
C TYR A 27 -0.89 -0.34 -20.92
N ARG A 28 -2.01 -0.63 -20.25
CA ARG A 28 -2.02 -1.03 -18.84
C ARG A 28 -2.03 -2.55 -18.76
N ASN A 29 -1.00 -3.13 -18.15
CA ASN A 29 -1.00 -4.57 -17.88
C ASN A 29 -1.87 -4.87 -16.65
N ASP A 30 -3.15 -5.16 -16.91
CA ASP A 30 -4.15 -5.45 -15.87
C ASP A 30 -3.71 -6.59 -14.94
N PHE A 31 -2.97 -7.56 -15.46
CA PHE A 31 -2.46 -8.71 -14.70
C PHE A 31 -1.49 -8.31 -13.58
N ILE A 32 -0.71 -7.25 -13.80
CA ILE A 32 0.24 -6.71 -12.81
C ILE A 32 -0.43 -5.62 -11.96
N PHE A 33 -1.37 -4.86 -12.53
CA PHE A 33 -2.07 -3.79 -11.84
C PHE A 33 -2.91 -4.28 -10.66
N TYR A 34 -3.75 -5.31 -10.85
CA TYR A 34 -4.66 -5.79 -9.80
C TYR A 34 -3.94 -6.29 -8.54
N PRO A 35 -2.86 -7.11 -8.63
CA PRO A 35 -2.07 -7.49 -7.46
C PRO A 35 -1.45 -6.29 -6.74
N LEU A 36 -0.91 -5.33 -7.49
CA LEU A 36 -0.23 -4.14 -6.94
C LEU A 36 -1.18 -3.25 -6.15
N VAL A 37 -2.39 -3.03 -6.70
CA VAL A 37 -3.47 -2.31 -6.00
C VAL A 37 -3.94 -3.10 -4.78
N SER A 38 -4.11 -4.41 -4.90
CA SER A 38 -4.57 -5.27 -3.80
C SER A 38 -3.61 -5.24 -2.60
N ILE A 39 -2.29 -5.33 -2.85
CA ILE A 39 -1.26 -5.24 -1.81
C ILE A 39 -1.31 -3.86 -1.13
N ASN A 40 -1.43 -2.79 -1.91
CA ASN A 40 -1.57 -1.44 -1.36
C ASN A 40 -2.82 -1.30 -0.48
N LEU A 41 -3.95 -1.89 -0.90
CA LEU A 41 -5.20 -1.89 -0.15
C LEU A 41 -5.08 -2.66 1.17
N ILE A 42 -4.47 -3.85 1.15
CA ILE A 42 -4.24 -4.68 2.34
C ILE A 42 -3.35 -3.95 3.33
N LEU A 43 -2.24 -3.34 2.87
CA LEU A 43 -1.35 -2.56 3.72
C LEU A 43 -2.05 -1.34 4.33
N TRP A 44 -2.96 -0.71 3.58
CA TRP A 44 -3.79 0.38 4.09
C TRP A 44 -4.74 -0.08 5.20
N ILE A 45 -5.40 -1.22 5.03
CA ILE A 45 -6.26 -1.83 6.06
C ILE A 45 -5.44 -2.19 7.31
N LEU A 46 -4.26 -2.81 7.14
CA LEU A 46 -3.37 -3.14 8.25
C LEU A 46 -2.93 -1.89 9.03
N ARG A 47 -2.60 -0.79 8.33
CA ARG A 47 -2.30 0.50 8.99
C ARG A 47 -3.51 1.06 9.73
N MET A 48 -4.71 0.87 9.19
CA MET A 48 -5.94 1.32 9.86
C MET A 48 -6.21 0.50 11.14
N ARG A 49 -5.96 -0.81 11.11
CA ARG A 49 -6.01 -1.67 12.30
C ARG A 49 -4.92 -1.34 13.33
N GLU A 50 -3.68 -1.06 12.89
CA GLU A 50 -2.60 -0.65 13.80
C GLU A 50 -2.96 0.64 14.55
N ARG A 51 -3.58 1.61 13.87
CA ARG A 51 -4.07 2.85 14.50
C ARG A 51 -5.17 2.60 15.53
N ARG A 52 -6.09 1.66 15.26
CA ARG A 52 -7.16 1.29 16.22
C ARG A 52 -6.60 0.50 17.41
N SER A 53 -5.61 -0.37 17.19
CA SER A 53 -4.98 -1.16 18.25
C SER A 53 -4.23 -0.29 19.26
N LYS A 54 -3.45 0.71 18.79
CA LYS A 54 -2.75 1.66 19.66
C LYS A 54 -3.68 2.62 20.42
N GLY A 55 -4.94 2.76 20.00
CA GLY A 55 -5.94 3.53 20.73
C GLY A 55 -6.56 2.77 21.91
N HIS A 56 -6.52 1.44 21.90
CA HIS A 56 -7.10 0.60 22.96
C HIS A 56 -6.14 0.35 24.13
N SER A 57 -4.83 0.50 23.93
CA SER A 57 -3.81 0.20 24.95
C SER A 57 -3.56 1.36 25.94
N VAL A 58 -4.42 2.38 25.97
CA VAL A 58 -4.31 3.53 26.88
C VAL A 58 -5.40 3.48 27.97
N GLU A 59 -6.34 2.53 27.90
CA GLU A 59 -7.47 2.44 28.82
C GLU A 59 -7.44 1.21 29.76
N GLU A 60 -6.34 0.46 29.85
CA GLU A 60 -6.14 -0.59 30.88
C GLU A 60 -5.17 -0.15 31.98
#